data_AF-A0A4U1MIY5-F1
#
_entry.id   AF-A0A4U1MIY5-F1
#
_cell.length_a   1.000
_cell.length_b   1.000
_cell.length_c   1.000
_cell.angle_alpha   90.00
_cell.angle_beta   90.00
_cell.angle_gamma   90.00
#
_symmetry.space_group_name_H-M   'P 1'
#
loop_
_entity.id
_entity.type
_entity.pdbx_description
1 polymer ?
#
loop_
_entity_poly.entity_id
_entity_poly.type
_entity_poly.pdbx_seq_one_letter_code
_entity_poly.pdbx_strand_id
1 'polypeptide(L)'
;MKFYVASGFQNKAKVQQFSEQLKQEGFTQTYDWTKNVRASTEEELEIIGEDELKAVRNADFLVVILPGGKGTHIEMGIALGLSIPVYLYSKEFPEPTESTTFYYTSGVTRCSGSLSDLLALINKKDKSHVRLQ
;
A
#
# COMPACT_ATOMS: atom_id res chain seq x y z
N MET A 1 4.73 -6.05 -12.54
CA MET A 1 4.97 -6.12 -11.09
C MET A 1 3.65 -6.31 -10.35
N LYS A 2 3.68 -6.96 -9.18
CA LYS A 2 2.55 -7.18 -8.27
C LYS A 2 2.51 -6.10 -7.20
N PHE A 3 1.31 -5.72 -6.75
CA PHE A 3 1.15 -4.68 -5.74
C PHE A 3 0.10 -5.04 -4.69
N TYR A 4 0.24 -4.42 -3.52
CA TYR A 4 -0.79 -4.40 -2.48
C TYR A 4 -1.06 -2.95 -2.04
N VAL A 5 -2.32 -2.63 -1.72
CA VAL A 5 -2.73 -1.29 -1.25
C VAL A 5 -3.26 -1.38 0.17
N ALA A 6 -2.46 -0.93 1.12
CA ALA A 6 -2.78 -0.84 2.54
C ALA A 6 -3.43 0.52 2.86
N SER A 7 -4.55 0.53 3.60
CA SER A 7 -5.21 1.77 4.02
C SER A 7 -6.27 1.51 5.10
N GLY A 8 -6.76 2.56 5.77
CA GLY A 8 -7.95 2.47 6.63
C GLY A 8 -9.24 2.28 5.83
N PHE A 9 -10.24 1.65 6.45
CA PHE A 9 -11.56 1.35 5.86
C PHE A 9 -12.28 2.59 5.29
N GLN A 10 -12.07 3.77 5.86
CA GLN A 10 -12.62 5.04 5.37
C GLN A 10 -12.19 5.39 3.94
N ASN A 11 -11.10 4.82 3.45
CA ASN A 11 -10.56 5.07 2.11
C ASN A 11 -10.97 3.99 1.09
N LYS A 12 -11.92 3.10 1.41
CA LYS A 12 -12.31 1.97 0.55
C LYS A 12 -12.54 2.33 -0.92
N ALA A 13 -13.35 3.35 -1.20
CA ALA A 13 -13.63 3.81 -2.56
C ALA A 13 -12.38 4.36 -3.26
N LYS A 14 -11.54 5.09 -2.53
CA LYS A 14 -10.27 5.65 -3.04
C LYS A 14 -9.29 4.53 -3.40
N VAL A 15 -9.20 3.50 -2.57
CA VAL A 15 -8.37 2.30 -2.82
C VAL A 15 -8.86 1.57 -4.05
N GLN A 16 -10.17 1.34 -4.19
CA GLN A 16 -10.75 0.70 -5.37
C GLN A 16 -10.41 1.45 -6.66
N GLN A 17 -10.65 2.76 -6.67
CA GLN A 17 -10.34 3.60 -7.82
C GLN A 17 -8.84 3.55 -8.17
N PHE A 18 -7.96 3.69 -7.18
CA PHE A 18 -6.52 3.72 -7.42
C PHE A 18 -5.96 2.35 -7.84
N SER A 19 -6.45 1.26 -7.23
CA SER A 19 -6.10 -0.10 -7.63
C SER A 19 -6.51 -0.39 -9.08
N GLU A 20 -7.63 0.14 -9.54
CA GLU A 20 -8.05 0.00 -10.93
C GLU A 20 -7.12 0.75 -11.89
N GLN A 21 -6.71 1.96 -11.52
CA GLN A 21 -5.70 2.73 -12.29
C GLN A 21 -4.38 1.96 -12.40
N LEU A 22 -3.89 1.37 -11.30
CA LEU A 22 -2.68 0.53 -11.33
C LEU A 22 -2.84 -0.70 -12.24
N LYS A 23 -4.02 -1.35 -12.24
CA LYS A 23 -4.29 -2.48 -13.15
C LYS A 23 -4.28 -2.06 -14.61
N GLN A 24 -4.80 -0.87 -14.93
CA GLN A 24 -4.76 -0.31 -16.28
C GLN A 24 -3.34 -0.03 -16.77
N GLU A 25 -2.41 0.27 -15.86
CA GLU A 25 -0.97 0.39 -16.15
C GLU A 25 -0.25 -0.96 -16.28
N GLY A 26 -0.96 -2.09 -16.10
CA GLY A 26 -0.43 -3.44 -16.26
C GLY A 26 0.11 -4.08 -14.97
N PHE A 27 -0.14 -3.47 -13.81
CA PHE A 27 0.21 -4.08 -12.51
C PHE A 27 -0.85 -5.10 -12.05
N THR A 28 -0.42 -6.08 -11.25
CA THR A 28 -1.32 -7.12 -10.72
C THR A 28 -1.55 -6.94 -9.23
N GLN A 29 -2.80 -6.76 -8.80
CA GLN A 29 -3.14 -6.67 -7.38
C GLN A 29 -3.02 -8.05 -6.71
N THR A 30 -2.31 -8.16 -5.59
CA THR A 30 -2.13 -9.44 -4.87
C THR A 30 -3.37 -9.83 -4.07
N TYR A 31 -4.06 -8.85 -3.49
CA TYR A 31 -5.30 -9.04 -2.75
C TYR A 31 -6.11 -7.73 -2.69
N ASP A 32 -7.43 -7.87 -2.67
CA ASP A 32 -8.37 -6.75 -2.63
C ASP A 32 -9.25 -6.83 -1.38
N TRP A 33 -8.70 -6.37 -0.25
CA TRP A 33 -9.41 -6.32 1.04
C TRP A 33 -10.67 -5.45 0.98
N THR A 34 -10.80 -4.57 -0.01
CA THR A 34 -12.03 -3.78 -0.19
C THR A 34 -13.22 -4.65 -0.57
N LYS A 35 -13.03 -5.91 -0.94
CA LYS A 35 -14.16 -6.83 -1.13
C LYS A 35 -14.67 -7.42 0.17
N ASN A 36 -13.89 -7.30 1.25
CA ASN A 36 -14.24 -7.89 2.53
C ASN A 36 -15.31 -7.05 3.26
N VAL A 37 -16.15 -7.78 3.99
CA VAL A 37 -16.92 -7.23 5.11
C VAL A 37 -16.00 -7.23 6.33
N ARG A 38 -16.24 -6.31 7.26
CA ARG A 38 -15.46 -6.25 8.50
C ARG A 38 -15.65 -7.55 9.28
N ALA A 39 -14.55 -8.23 9.60
CA ALA A 39 -14.57 -9.42 10.43
C ALA A 39 -15.27 -9.17 11.77
N SER A 40 -16.01 -10.19 12.19
CA SER A 40 -16.85 -10.23 13.38
C SER A 40 -16.59 -11.44 14.27
N THR A 41 -15.87 -12.45 13.78
CA THR A 41 -15.43 -13.63 14.55
C THR A 41 -13.91 -13.80 14.53
N GLU A 42 -13.39 -14.64 15.43
CA GLU A 42 -11.95 -14.96 15.49
C GLU A 42 -11.48 -15.70 14.25
N GLU A 43 -12.29 -16.61 13.71
CA GLU A 43 -12.00 -17.35 12.49
C GLU A 43 -11.95 -16.43 11.26
N GLU A 44 -12.87 -15.46 11.17
CA GLU A 44 -12.84 -14.45 10.11
C GLU A 44 -11.57 -13.58 10.22
N LEU A 45 -11.15 -13.21 11.43
CA LEU A 45 -9.92 -12.47 11.67
C LEU A 45 -8.67 -13.27 11.26
N GLU A 46 -8.63 -14.56 11.59
CA GLU A 46 -7.53 -15.47 11.22
C GLU A 46 -7.40 -15.59 9.70
N ILE A 47 -8.50 -15.89 9.01
CA ILE A 47 -8.52 -16.08 7.55
C ILE A 47 -8.08 -14.79 6.84
N ILE A 48 -8.69 -13.65 7.20
CA ILE A 48 -8.36 -12.36 6.58
C ILE A 48 -6.90 -11.99 6.88
N GLY A 49 -6.44 -12.20 8.12
CA GLY A 49 -5.07 -11.89 8.52
C GLY A 49 -4.04 -12.68 7.72
N GLU A 50 -4.25 -13.99 7.53
CA GLU A 50 -3.35 -14.84 6.72
C GLU A 50 -3.39 -14.46 5.24
N ASP A 51 -4.56 -14.13 4.70
CA ASP A 51 -4.69 -13.64 3.31
C ASP A 51 -3.93 -12.32 3.11
N GLU A 52 -4.10 -11.34 4.00
CA GLU A 52 -3.41 -10.05 3.95
C GLU A 52 -1.89 -10.23 4.11
N LEU A 53 -1.44 -11.06 5.06
CA LEU A 53 -0.03 -11.37 5.27
C LEU A 53 0.60 -12.00 4.02
N LYS A 54 -0.06 -12.99 3.42
CA LYS A 54 0.38 -13.63 2.18
C LYS A 54 0.38 -12.64 1.02
N ALA A 55 -0.60 -11.75 0.94
CA ALA A 55 -0.70 -10.77 -0.13
C ALA A 55 0.42 -9.73 -0.08
N VAL A 56 0.78 -9.25 1.10
CA VAL A 56 1.91 -8.33 1.31
C VAL A 56 3.22 -9.02 0.93
N ARG A 57 3.45 -10.25 1.39
CA ARG A 57 4.67 -11.04 1.07
C ARG A 57 4.86 -11.30 -0.42
N ASN A 58 3.77 -11.39 -1.19
CA ASN A 58 3.80 -11.66 -2.62
C ASN A 58 3.80 -10.39 -3.50
N ALA A 59 3.81 -9.21 -2.89
CA ALA A 59 3.84 -7.94 -3.63
C ALA A 59 5.29 -7.55 -3.97
N ASP A 60 5.48 -7.00 -5.17
CA ASP A 60 6.77 -6.41 -5.57
C ASP A 60 6.91 -4.98 -5.03
N PHE A 61 5.78 -4.32 -4.70
CA PHE A 61 5.74 -3.05 -3.98
C PHE A 61 4.44 -2.89 -3.18
N LEU A 62 4.51 -2.09 -2.13
CA LEU A 62 3.37 -1.74 -1.29
C LEU A 62 2.97 -0.27 -1.54
N VAL A 63 1.68 0.01 -1.63
CA VAL A 63 1.14 1.37 -1.55
C VAL A 63 0.40 1.53 -0.23
N VAL A 64 0.69 2.61 0.51
CA VAL A 64 -0.04 2.98 1.73
C VAL A 64 -0.78 4.29 1.47
N ILE A 65 -2.10 4.29 1.67
CA ILE A 65 -2.94 5.50 1.56
C ILE A 65 -3.39 5.93 2.95
N LEU A 66 -2.98 7.12 3.39
CA LEU A 66 -3.37 7.69 4.67
C LEU A 66 -4.74 8.41 4.59
N PRO A 67 -5.49 8.50 5.71
CA PRO A 67 -5.17 7.92 7.02
C PRO A 67 -5.27 6.37 7.04
N GLY A 68 -4.31 5.72 7.70
CA GLY A 68 -4.23 4.27 7.88
C GLY A 68 -4.72 3.82 9.27
N GLY A 69 -4.97 2.51 9.42
CA GLY A 69 -5.29 1.88 10.71
C GLY A 69 -4.13 1.08 11.31
N LYS A 70 -4.40 0.28 12.35
CA LYS A 70 -3.40 -0.63 12.95
C LYS A 70 -2.89 -1.64 11.93
N GLY A 71 -3.78 -2.32 11.21
CA GLY A 71 -3.44 -3.27 10.15
C GLY A 71 -2.55 -2.65 9.07
N THR A 72 -2.91 -1.46 8.58
CA THR A 72 -2.12 -0.70 7.60
C THR A 72 -0.65 -0.55 7.98
N HIS A 73 -0.37 -0.25 9.25
CA HIS A 73 1.01 -0.06 9.72
C HIS A 73 1.74 -1.38 9.96
N ILE A 74 1.03 -2.45 10.32
CA ILE A 74 1.59 -3.81 10.37
C ILE A 74 2.00 -4.27 8.97
N GLU A 75 1.12 -4.10 7.97
CA GLU A 75 1.39 -4.41 6.56
C GLU A 75 2.60 -3.63 6.04
N MET A 76 2.68 -2.33 6.36
CA MET A 76 3.85 -1.50 6.04
C MET A 76 5.12 -2.01 6.72
N GLY A 77 5.04 -2.40 8.00
CA GLY A 77 6.16 -2.98 8.73
C GLY A 77 6.66 -4.29 8.11
N ILE A 78 5.74 -5.18 7.70
CA ILE A 78 6.07 -6.44 7.01
C ILE A 78 6.79 -6.15 5.69
N ALA A 79 6.26 -5.23 4.87
CA ALA A 79 6.88 -4.84 3.62
C ALA A 79 8.32 -4.34 3.82
N LEU A 80 8.51 -3.40 4.75
CA LEU A 80 9.85 -2.89 5.10
C LEU A 80 10.79 -3.99 5.59
N GLY A 81 10.30 -4.89 6.45
CA GLY A 81 11.08 -6.03 6.95
C GLY A 81 11.52 -7.00 5.86
N LEU A 82 10.77 -7.07 4.75
CA LEU A 82 11.07 -7.88 3.57
C LEU A 82 11.78 -7.10 2.46
N SER A 83 12.17 -5.85 2.71
CA SER A 83 12.74 -4.94 1.70
C SER A 83 11.83 -4.72 0.48
N ILE A 84 10.51 -4.86 0.66
CA ILE A 84 9.52 -4.50 -0.36
C ILE A 84 9.36 -2.97 -0.34
N PRO A 85 9.58 -2.26 -1.46
CA PRO A 85 9.49 -0.81 -1.51
C PRO A 85 8.07 -0.32 -1.19
N VAL A 86 7.97 0.71 -0.37
CA VAL A 86 6.70 1.30 0.08
C VAL A 86 6.52 2.68 -0.56
N TYR A 87 5.39 2.89 -1.21
CA TYR A 87 4.92 4.21 -1.61
C TYR A 87 3.87 4.70 -0.61
N LEU A 88 4.23 5.70 0.18
CA LEU A 88 3.36 6.25 1.21
C LEU A 88 2.71 7.53 0.69
N TYR A 89 1.38 7.55 0.62
CA TYR A 89 0.60 8.67 0.15
C TYR A 89 -0.26 9.28 1.25
N SER A 90 -0.22 10.61 1.33
CA SER A 90 -1.22 11.41 2.02
C SER A 90 -1.42 12.70 1.26
N LYS A 91 -2.63 13.28 1.29
CA LYS A 91 -2.84 14.62 0.72
C LYS A 91 -1.90 15.62 1.41
N GLU A 92 -1.88 15.55 2.74
CA GLU A 92 -1.00 16.30 3.64
C GLU A 92 -0.48 15.31 4.69
N PHE A 93 0.84 15.30 4.92
CA PHE A 93 1.43 14.43 5.92
C PHE A 93 1.20 14.99 7.32
N PRO A 94 1.06 14.14 8.35
CA PRO A 94 0.99 14.60 9.73
C PRO A 94 2.27 15.33 10.12
N GLU A 95 2.13 16.26 11.06
CA GLU A 95 3.26 16.94 11.69
C GLU A 95 4.23 15.91 12.30
N PRO A 96 5.54 16.21 12.41
CA PRO A 96 6.52 15.26 12.94
C PRO A 96 6.16 14.66 14.31
N THR A 97 5.48 15.42 15.18
CA THR A 97 5.03 14.98 16.52
C THR A 97 3.90 13.95 16.48
N GLU A 98 3.14 13.89 15.39
CA GLU A 98 2.03 12.96 15.17
C GLU A 98 2.37 11.88 14.12
N SER A 99 3.57 11.98 13.55
CA SER A 99 4.09 11.05 12.57
C SER A 99 4.81 9.88 13.23
N THR A 100 5.05 8.83 12.46
CA THR A 100 5.94 7.73 12.84
C THR A 100 7.30 7.87 12.15
N THR A 101 8.36 7.45 12.83
CA THR A 101 9.73 7.41 12.28
C THR A 101 9.82 6.49 11.06
N PHE A 102 8.97 5.45 10.97
CA PHE A 102 8.99 4.51 9.86
C PHE A 102 8.63 5.12 8.50
N TYR A 103 7.92 6.26 8.48
CA TYR A 103 7.62 7.01 7.23
C TYR A 103 8.86 7.61 6.57
N TYR A 104 9.99 7.65 7.28
CA TYR A 104 11.22 8.32 6.85
C TYR A 104 12.37 7.34 6.59
N THR A 105 12.10 6.03 6.60
CA THR A 105 13.11 5.02 6.27
C THR A 105 13.40 5.01 4.76
N SER A 106 14.58 4.53 4.36
CA SER A 106 14.99 4.48 2.95
C SER A 106 14.11 3.61 2.06
N GLY A 107 13.38 2.65 2.65
CA GLY A 107 12.40 1.81 1.95
C GLY A 107 11.08 2.52 1.63
N VAL A 108 10.86 3.72 2.16
CA VAL A 108 9.62 4.50 1.95
C VAL A 108 9.86 5.67 1.01
N THR A 109 9.09 5.71 -0.07
CA THR A 109 8.96 6.88 -0.93
C THR A 109 7.66 7.61 -0.58
N ARG A 110 7.78 8.82 -0.02
CA ARG A 110 6.63 9.66 0.33
C ARG A 110 6.11 10.42 -0.90
N CYS A 111 4.79 10.51 -1.02
CA CYS A 111 4.11 11.29 -2.05
C CYS A 111 2.97 12.10 -1.41
N SER A 112 3.03 13.42 -1.60
CA SER A 112 1.94 14.35 -1.27
C SER A 112 1.33 14.93 -2.53
N GLY A 113 0.10 15.45 -2.45
CA GLY A 113 -0.62 15.99 -3.60
C GLY A 113 -1.79 15.09 -4.00
N SER A 114 -1.79 14.61 -5.25
CA SER A 114 -2.88 13.82 -5.83
C SER A 114 -2.51 12.34 -6.06
N LEU A 115 -3.53 11.49 -6.23
CA LEU A 115 -3.32 10.09 -6.62
C LEU A 115 -2.70 9.97 -8.02
N SER A 116 -2.90 10.94 -8.90
CA SER A 116 -2.25 10.98 -10.22
C SER A 116 -0.74 11.17 -10.09
N ASP A 117 -0.29 12.00 -9.14
CA ASP A 117 1.13 12.18 -8.85
C ASP A 117 1.76 10.89 -8.32
N LEU A 118 1.04 10.18 -7.45
CA LEU A 118 1.44 8.87 -6.94
C LEU A 118 1.57 7.83 -8.07
N LEU A 119 0.59 7.77 -8.99
CA LEU A 119 0.64 6.87 -10.14
C LEU A 119 1.84 7.15 -11.03
N ALA A 120 2.07 8.43 -11.35
CA ALA A 120 3.21 8.86 -12.16
C ALA A 120 4.56 8.50 -11.51
N LEU A 121 4.65 8.65 -10.19
CA LEU A 121 5.83 8.28 -9.40
C LEU A 121 6.13 6.77 -9.48
N ILE A 122 5.11 5.92 -9.30
CA ILE A 122 5.23 4.46 -9.41
C ILE A 122 5.69 4.07 -10.82
N ASN A 123 5.02 4.59 -11.85
CA ASN A 123 5.34 4.32 -13.25
C ASN A 123 6.76 4.75 -13.65
N LYS A 124 7.24 5.88 -13.13
CA LYS A 124 8.61 6.35 -13.38
C LYS A 124 9.64 5.38 -12.81
N LYS A 125 9.41 4.86 -11.61
CA LYS A 125 10.32 3.91 -10.95
C LYS A 125 10.30 2.53 -11.59
N ASP A 126 9.14 2.06 -12.03
CA ASP A 126 9.01 0.81 -12.80
C ASP A 126 9.83 0.87 -14.11
N LYS A 127 9.65 1.93 -14.92
CA LYS A 127 10.40 2.11 -16.18
C LYS A 127 11.91 2.28 -15.99
N SER A 128 12.35 2.79 -14.84
CA SER A 128 13.78 2.89 -14.52
C SER A 128 14.42 1.53 -14.21
N HIS A 129 13.65 0.55 -13.71
CA HIS A 129 14.12 -0.82 -13.53
C HIS A 129 14.24 -1.56 -14.87
N VAL A 130 13.33 -1.31 -15.82
CA VAL A 130 13.34 -1.97 -17.14
C VAL A 130 14.51 -1.50 -18.03
N ARG A 131 14.99 -0.26 -17.88
CA ARG A 131 16.11 0.28 -18.69
C ARG A 131 17.51 -0.13 -18.21
N LEU A 132 17.62 -0.85 -17.10
CA LEU A 132 18.89 -1.30 -16.52
C LEU A 132 19.11 -2.81 -16.65
N GLN A 133 18.25 -3.50 -17.42
CA GLN A 133 18.40 -4.89 -17.85
C GLN A 133 18.59 -4.93 -19.37
#